data_AF-A0A8T4UQ65-F1
#
_entry.id   AF-A0A8T4UQ65-F1
#
_cell.length_a   1.000
_cell.length_b   1.000
_cell.length_c   1.000
_cell.angle_alpha   90.00
_cell.angle_beta   90.00
_cell.angle_gamma   90.00
#
_symmetry.space_group_name_H-M   'P 1'
#
loop_
_entity.id
_entity.type
_entity.pdbx_description
1 polymer ?
#
loop_
_entity_poly.entity_id
_entity_poly.type
_entity_poly.pdbx_seq_one_letter_code
_entity_poly.pdbx_strand_id
1 'polypeptide(L)' 'MEHIHKCTVCNSYTMSEECPKCKNKTILPKPPKFSLEDKYAGYRRKVIKEELIQKGLY' A
#
# COMPACT_ATOMS: atom_id res chain seq x y z
N MET A 1 6.74 18.79 0.48
CA MET A 1 5.28 18.56 0.56
C MET A 1 5.05 17.63 1.73
N GLU A 2 4.34 18.10 2.76
CA GLU A 2 3.98 17.27 3.90
C GLU A 2 2.92 16.27 3.45
N HIS A 3 3.27 15.00 3.44
CA HIS A 3 2.33 13.92 3.17
C HIS A 3 1.95 13.27 4.49
N ILE A 4 0.66 12.96 4.64
CA ILE A 4 0.20 12.16 5.78
C ILE A 4 0.68 10.73 5.54
N HIS A 5 1.41 10.16 6.50
CA HIS A 5 1.79 8.75 6.56
C HIS A 5 1.01 8.02 7.66
N LYS A 6 0.97 6.68 7.58
CA LYS A 6 0.33 5.79 8.56
C LYS A 6 1.30 4.67 8.98
N CYS A 7 1.45 4.42 10.29
CA CYS A 7 2.17 3.22 10.78
C CYS A 7 1.30 1.99 10.53
N THR A 8 1.87 0.95 9.91
CA THR A 8 1.18 -0.34 9.68
C THR A 8 0.98 -1.17 10.95
N VAL A 9 1.77 -0.89 12.00
CA VAL A 9 1.75 -1.63 13.26
C VAL A 9 0.73 -1.03 14.25
N CYS A 10 0.82 0.27 14.53
CA CYS A 10 -0.04 0.93 15.53
C CYS A 10 -1.18 1.76 14.92
N ASN A 11 -1.31 1.79 13.59
CA ASN A 11 -2.34 2.52 12.84
C ASN A 11 -2.41 4.05 13.09
N SER A 12 -1.42 4.65 13.78
CA SER A 12 -1.37 6.10 13.98
C SER A 12 -0.95 6.83 12.71
N TYR A 13 -1.54 8.00 12.47
CA TYR A 13 -1.11 8.93 11.44
C TYR A 13 0.05 9.80 11.93
N THR A 14 0.98 10.12 11.04
CA THR A 14 2.14 10.97 11.30
C THR A 14 2.60 11.65 10.01
N MET A 15 3.31 12.76 10.12
CA MET A 15 3.99 13.40 8.97
C MET A 15 5.46 12.93 8.84
N SER A 16 5.93 12.10 9.77
CA SER A 16 7.28 11.57 9.79
C SER A 16 7.37 10.23 9.04
N GLU A 17 8.52 9.98 8.40
CA GLU A 17 8.81 8.68 7.75
C GLU A 17 8.91 7.53 8.76
N GLU A 18 9.27 7.84 10.00
CA GLU A 18 9.28 6.90 11.11
C GLU A 18 8.19 7.26 12.12
N CYS A 19 7.49 6.25 12.61
CA CYS A 19 6.47 6.48 13.60
C CYS A 19 7.08 6.78 14.97
N PRO A 20 6.63 7.85 15.65
CA PRO A 20 7.16 8.23 16.96
C PRO A 20 6.86 7.21 18.08
N LYS A 21 5.85 6.34 17.90
CA LYS A 21 5.47 5.30 18.88
C LYS A 21 6.11 3.96 18.58
N CYS A 22 5.98 3.50 17.33
CA CYS A 22 6.33 2.14 16.91
C CYS A 22 7.77 2.07 16.36
N LYS A 23 8.43 3.21 16.08
CA LYS A 23 9.74 3.33 15.36
C LYS A 23 9.81 2.55 14.05
N ASN A 24 8.67 2.14 13.50
CA ASN A 24 8.59 1.48 12.21
C ASN A 24 8.42 2.50 11.09
N LYS A 25 8.82 2.12 9.88
CA LYS A 25 8.60 2.90 8.67
C LYS A 25 7.11 3.08 8.43
N THR A 26 6.72 4.31 8.14
CA THR A 26 5.34 4.69 7.89
C THR A 26 5.05 4.61 6.39
N ILE A 27 3.85 4.20 6.02
CA ILE A 27 3.43 4.09 4.63
C ILE A 27 2.52 5.23 4.26
N LEU A 28 2.53 5.58 2.99
CA LEU A 28 1.62 6.56 2.44
C LEU A 28 0.21 5.92 2.32
N PRO A 29 -0.81 6.40 3.04
CA PRO A 29 -2.13 5.79 3.08
C PRO A 29 -3.00 6.16 1.87
N LYS A 30 -2.62 7.19 1.09
CA LYS A 30 -3.39 7.57 -0.10
C LYS A 30 -3.32 6.45 -1.15
N PRO A 31 -4.44 6.07 -1.77
CA PRO A 31 -4.43 5.08 -2.84
C PRO A 31 -3.66 5.62 -4.07
N PRO A 32 -3.17 4.72 -4.94
CA PRO A 32 -2.64 5.11 -6.25
C PRO A 32 -3.70 5.83 -7.08
N LYS A 33 -3.27 6.77 -7.94
CA LYS A 33 -4.18 7.46 -8.86
C LYS A 33 -4.75 6.45 -9.88
N PHE A 34 -6.05 6.53 -10.13
CA PHE A 34 -6.72 5.75 -11.15
C PHE A 34 -6.53 6.36 -12.55
N SER A 35 -6.42 5.52 -13.57
CA SER A 35 -6.37 5.90 -14.99
C SER A 35 -7.14 4.88 -15.83
N LEU A 36 -7.85 5.32 -16.87
CA LEU A 36 -8.57 4.43 -17.78
C LEU A 36 -7.63 3.60 -18.66
N GLU A 37 -6.49 4.16 -19.06
CA GLU A 37 -5.54 3.49 -19.96
C GLU A 37 -4.70 2.42 -19.25
N ASP A 38 -4.43 2.61 -17.95
CA ASP A 38 -3.63 1.73 -17.06
C ASP A 38 -2.77 0.67 -17.77
N LYS A 39 -1.61 1.11 -18.28
CA LYS A 39 -0.62 0.29 -18.99
C LYS A 39 -0.19 -0.97 -18.21
N TYR A 40 -0.31 -0.96 -16.88
CA TYR A 40 0.14 -2.05 -16.02
C TYR A 40 -1.00 -2.95 -15.50
N ALA A 41 -2.25 -2.71 -15.93
CA ALA A 41 -3.42 -3.46 -15.47
C ALA A 41 -3.30 -4.98 -15.68
N GLY A 42 -2.68 -5.42 -16.79
CA GLY A 42 -2.46 -6.84 -17.08
C GLY A 42 -1.53 -7.51 -16.06
N TYR A 43 -0.38 -6.87 -15.81
CA TYR A 43 0.62 -7.35 -14.84
C TYR A 43 0.05 -7.39 -13.43
N ARG A 44 -0.65 -6.33 -13.00
CA ARG A 44 -1.25 -6.26 -11.66
C ARG A 44 -2.27 -7.39 -11.44
N ARG A 45 -3.12 -7.68 -12.43
CA ARG A 45 -4.09 -8.79 -12.35
C ARG A 45 -3.42 -10.15 -12.28
N LYS A 46 -2.33 -10.36 -13.02
CA LYS A 46 -1.58 -11.63 -13.00
C LYS A 46 -0.99 -11.91 -11.62
N VAL A 47 -0.32 -10.93 -11.02
CA VAL A 47 0.27 -11.06 -9.67
C VAL A 47 -0.80 -11.35 -8.62
N ILE A 48 -1.91 -10.61 -8.64
CA ILE A 48 -3.03 -10.84 -7.70
C ILE A 48 -3.60 -12.25 -7.88
N LYS A 49 -3.77 -12.72 -9.12
CA LYS A 49 -4.28 -14.08 -9.39
C LYS A 49 -3.33 -15.15 -8.85
N GLU A 50 -2.03 -15.00 -9.06
CA GLU A 50 -1.02 -15.93 -8.54
C GLU A 50 -1.04 -15.98 -7.01
N GLU A 51 -1.13 -14.84 -6.33
CA GLU A 51 -1.30 -14.79 -4.86
C GLU A 51 -2.59 -15.45 -4.38
N LEU A 52 -3.70 -15.27 -5.09
CA LEU A 52 -4.99 -15.89 -4.72
C LEU A 52 -4.94 -17.41 -4.88
N ILE A 53 -4.33 -17.91 -5.95
CA ILE A 53 -4.12 -19.35 -6.16
C ILE A 53 -3.24 -19.93 -5.04
N GLN A 54 -2.15 -19.25 -4.68
CA GLN A 54 -1.28 -19.67 -3.57
C GLN A 54 -2.03 -19.74 -2.23
N LYS A 55 -3.00 -18.84 -2.01
CA LYS A 55 -3.85 -18.82 -0.82
C LYS A 55 -5.04 -19.79 -0.90
N GLY A 56 -5.26 -20.46 -2.04
CA GLY A 56 -6.39 -21.37 -2.26
C GLY A 56 -7.75 -20.66 -2.35
N LEU A 57 -7.76 -19.39 -2.76
CA LEU A 57 -8.94 -18.51 -2.81
C LEU A 57 -9.42 -18.22 -4.24
N TYR A 58 -8.92 -18.97 -5.23
CA TYR A 58 -9.24 -18.79 -6.65
C TYR A 58 -10.03 -19.96 -7.22
#